data_AF-A0A921NHY5-F1
#
_entry.id   AF-A0A921NHY5-F1
#
_cell.length_a   1.000
_cell.length_b   1.000
_cell.length_c   1.000
_cell.angle_alpha   90.00
_cell.angle_beta   90.00
_cell.angle_gamma   90.00
#
_symmetry.space_group_name_H-M   'P 1'
#
loop_
_entity.id
_entity.type
_entity.pdbx_description
1 polymer ?
#
loop_
_entity_poly.entity_id
_entity_poly.type
_entity_poly.pdbx_seq_one_letter_code
_entity_poly.pdbx_strand_id
1 'polypeptide(L)' 'MGSATDGQQQLHILYRDHHGWLQGWLRKRLGDREQAADVAQDTFLRLLVAGRFPGDKESRSYLAQIARN' A
#
# COMPACT_ATOMS: atom_id res chain seq x y z
N MET A 1 -13.69 22.71 4.01
CA MET A 1 -13.11 21.57 4.76
C MET A 1 -13.73 20.28 4.22
N GLY A 2 -13.09 19.63 3.23
CA GLY A 2 -13.68 18.44 2.59
C GLY A 2 -12.72 17.53 1.83
N SER A 3 -11.44 17.87 1.72
CA SER A 3 -10.50 17.12 0.87
C SER A 3 -9.63 16.09 1.61
N ALA A 4 -9.50 16.18 2.94
CA ALA A 4 -8.64 15.27 3.71
C ALA A 4 -9.29 13.90 4.00
N THR A 5 -10.62 13.87 4.13
CA THR A 5 -11.37 12.66 4.50
C THR A 5 -11.48 11.64 3.34
N ASP A 6 -11.51 12.14 2.11
CA ASP A 6 -11.56 11.32 0.88
C ASP A 6 -10.29 10.47 0.72
N GLY A 7 -9.12 11.08 0.89
CA GLY A 7 -7.84 10.36 0.85
C GLY A 7 -7.69 9.33 1.96
N GLN A 8 -8.20 9.60 3.16
CA GLN A 8 -8.24 8.62 4.26
C GLN A 8 -9.13 7.42 3.93
N GLN A 9 -10.30 7.66 3.32
CA GLN A 9 -11.19 6.57 2.88
C GLN A 9 -10.58 5.73 1.75
N GLN A 10 -9.97 6.37 0.75
CA GLN A 10 -9.27 5.65 -0.32
C GLN A 10 -8.12 4.82 0.21
N LEU A 11 -7.30 5.37 1.11
CA LEU A 11 -6.23 4.62 1.77
C LEU A 11 -6.80 3.43 2.54
N HIS A 12 -7.89 3.62 3.30
CA HIS A 12 -8.50 2.54 4.06
C HIS A 12 -8.99 1.40 3.16
N ILE A 13 -9.59 1.72 2.00
CA ILE A 13 -10.02 0.73 1.00
C ILE A 13 -8.80 -0.02 0.43
N LEU A 14 -7.78 0.72 0.00
CA LEU A 14 -6.54 0.14 -0.53
C LEU A 14 -5.84 -0.75 0.49
N TYR A 15 -5.71 -0.28 1.73
CA TYR A 15 -5.10 -1.04 2.82
C TYR A 15 -5.89 -2.33 3.07
N ARG A 16 -7.20 -2.25 3.27
CA ARG A 16 -8.04 -3.43 3.55
C ARG A 16 -7.98 -4.46 2.42
N ASP A 17 -8.04 -4.02 1.16
CA ASP A 17 -8.14 -4.92 0.02
C ASP A 17 -6.77 -5.48 -0.43
N HIS A 18 -5.70 -4.69 -0.28
CA HIS A 18 -4.39 -5.01 -0.85
C HIS A 18 -3.29 -5.33 0.16
N HIS A 19 -3.44 -5.00 1.45
CA HIS A 19 -2.39 -5.24 2.46
C HIS A 19 -2.01 -6.73 2.55
N GLY A 20 -3.01 -7.62 2.60
CA GLY A 20 -2.75 -9.06 2.67
C GLY A 20 -2.01 -9.62 1.45
N TRP A 21 -2.40 -9.15 0.26
CA TRP A 21 -1.72 -9.49 -0.99
C TRP A 21 -0.28 -8.96 -1.02
N LEU A 22 -0.08 -7.68 -0.69
CA LEU A 22 1.23 -7.03 -0.74
C LEU A 22 2.19 -7.66 0.26
N GLN A 23 1.76 -7.90 1.50
CA GLN A 23 2.56 -8.60 2.50
C GLN A 23 2.91 -10.02 2.05
N GLY A 24 1.97 -10.76 1.44
CA GLY A 24 2.24 -12.10 0.90
C GLY A 24 3.24 -12.09 -0.26
N TRP A 25 3.12 -11.12 -1.16
CA TRP A 25 4.06 -10.91 -2.27
C TRP A 25 5.46 -10.53 -1.77
N LEU A 26 5.54 -9.59 -0.82
CA LEU A 26 6.79 -9.17 -0.17
C LEU A 26 7.44 -10.33 0.60
N ARG A 27 6.67 -11.15 1.32
CA ARG A 27 7.20 -12.34 1.99
C ARG A 27 7.84 -13.33 1.02
N LYS A 28 7.21 -13.59 -0.12
CA LYS A 28 7.79 -14.47 -1.15
C LYS A 28 9.08 -13.90 -1.73
N ARG A 29 9.22 -12.57 -1.76
CA ARG A 29 10.37 -11.87 -2.33
C ARG A 29 11.52 -11.67 -1.36
N LEU A 30 11.23 -11.33 -0.10
CA LEU A 30 12.21 -11.01 0.94
C LEU A 30 12.59 -12.24 1.78
N GLY A 31 11.75 -13.27 1.81
CA GLY A 31 11.96 -14.47 2.64
C GLY A 31 11.70 -14.25 4.13
N ASP A 32 11.57 -13.00 4.58
CA ASP A 32 11.33 -12.65 5.96
C ASP A 32 9.94 -12.04 6.19
N ARG A 33 9.29 -12.48 7.27
CA ARG A 33 7.93 -12.06 7.61
C ARG A 33 7.87 -10.64 8.16
N GLU A 34 8.83 -10.26 8.98
CA GLU A 34 8.83 -8.99 9.71
C GLU A 34 9.21 -7.85 8.76
N GLN A 35 10.25 -8.04 7.96
CA GLN A 35 10.63 -7.11 6.90
C GLN A 35 9.50 -6.92 5.87
N ALA A 36 8.78 -7.98 5.51
CA ALA A 36 7.64 -7.85 4.60
C ALA A 36 6.49 -7.02 5.19
N ALA A 37 6.25 -7.11 6.50
CA ALA A 37 5.24 -6.30 7.17
C ALA A 37 5.69 -4.84 7.29
N ASP A 38 6.96 -4.60 7.61
CA ASP A 38 7.56 -3.26 7.69
C ASP A 38 7.48 -2.53 6.34
N VAL A 39 7.93 -3.18 5.26
CA VAL A 39 7.89 -2.61 3.90
C VAL A 39 6.45 -2.40 3.41
N ALA A 40 5.52 -3.29 3.74
CA ALA A 40 4.12 -3.09 3.42
C ALA A 40 3.58 -1.83 4.12
N GLN A 41 3.87 -1.67 5.40
CA GLN A 41 3.43 -0.50 6.18
C GLN A 41 4.04 0.80 5.65
N ASP A 42 5.35 0.81 5.37
CA ASP A 42 6.05 1.97 4.78
C ASP A 42 5.43 2.37 3.43
N THR A 43 5.05 1.39 2.61
CA THR A 43 4.37 1.63 1.32
C THR A 43 3.04 2.39 1.50
N PHE A 44 2.22 2.00 2.46
CA PHE A 44 0.95 2.67 2.74
C PHE A 44 1.14 4.06 3.40
N LEU A 45 2.17 4.23 4.24
CA LEU A 45 2.52 5.54 4.79
C LEU A 45 3.00 6.51 3.70
N ARG A 46 3.81 6.03 2.74
CA ARG A 46 4.22 6.83 1.58
C ARG A 46 3.02 7.27 0.73
N LEU A 47 2.04 6.39 0.51
CA LEU A 47 0.78 6.74 -0.17
C LEU A 47 0.00 7.81 0.58
N LEU A 48 -0.10 7.68 1.91
CA LEU A 48 -0.76 8.64 2.77
C LEU A 48 -0.12 10.03 2.67
N VAL A 49 1.21 10.10 2.79
CA VAL A 49 1.97 11.35 2.71
C VAL A 49 1.92 11.95 1.30
N ALA A 50 1.99 11.12 0.26
CA ALA A 50 1.91 11.56 -1.13
C ALA A 50 0.51 12.06 -1.52
N GLY A 51 -0.55 11.64 -0.82
CA GLY A 51 -1.93 11.99 -1.13
C GLY A 51 -2.39 11.54 -2.52
N ARG A 52 -1.70 10.56 -3.11
CA ARG A 52 -1.97 10.00 -4.44
C ARG A 52 -2.31 8.54 -4.31
N PHE A 53 -3.53 8.19 -4.68
CA PHE A 53 -4.04 6.83 -4.59
C PHE A 53 -4.24 6.26 -5.99
N PRO A 54 -3.74 5.04 -6.28
CA PRO A 54 -3.99 4.40 -7.57
C PRO A 54 -5.48 4.07 -7.72
N GLY A 55 -5.94 4.07 -8.97
CA GLY A 55 -7.27 3.53 -9.29
C GLY A 55 -7.32 2.01 -9.14
N ASP A 56 -8.54 1.49 -8.95
CA ASP A 56 -8.82 0.09 -8.60
C ASP A 56 -8.05 -0.93 -9.46
N LYS A 57 -8.04 -0.72 -10.78
CA LYS A 57 -7.41 -1.63 -11.77
C LYS A 57 -5.89 -1.71 -11.68
N GLU A 58 -5.21 -0.68 -11.18
CA GLU A 58 -3.75 -0.58 -11.17
C GLU A 58 -3.15 -0.64 -9.76
N SER A 59 -3.99 -0.73 -8.73
CA SER A 59 -3.60 -0.72 -7.32
C SER A 59 -2.47 -1.70 -7.00
N ARG A 60 -2.58 -2.96 -7.44
CA ARG A 60 -1.56 -4.00 -7.19
C ARG A 60 -0.22 -3.65 -7.82
N SER A 61 -0.20 -3.34 -9.11
CA SER A 61 1.04 -3.01 -9.84
C SER A 61 1.70 -1.76 -9.25
N TYR A 62 0.91 -0.75 -8.91
CA TYR A 62 1.40 0.48 -8.30
C TYR A 62 1.99 0.24 -6.90
N LEU A 63 1.30 -0.51 -6.05
CA LEU A 63 1.78 -0.90 -4.71
C LEU A 63 3.08 -1.70 -4.78
N ALA A 64 3.19 -2.67 -5.70
CA ALA A 64 4.42 -3.43 -5.90
C ALA A 64 5.58 -2.57 -6.41
N GLN A 65 5.29 -1.56 -7.24
CA GLN A 65 6.28 -0.61 -7.71
C GLN A 65 6.80 0.28 -6.58
N ILE A 66 5.92 0.81 -5.72
CA ILE A 66 6.33 1.59 -4.55
C ILE A 66 7.15 0.73 -3.58
N ALA A 67 6.68 -0.49 -3.27
CA ALA A 67 7.37 -1.38 -2.33
C ALA A 67 8.69 -1.94 -2.88
N ARG A 68 8.99 -1.75 -4.16
CA ARG A 68 10.28 -2.11 -4.78
C ARG A 68 11.31 -0.97 -4.72
N ASN A 69 10.89 0.25 -4.40
CA ASN A 69 11.68 1.47 -4.58
C ASN A 69 12.07 2.13 -3.26
#